data_AF-A0A938P9L1-F1
#
_entry.id   AF-A0A938P9L1-F1
#
_cell.length_a   1.000
_cell.length_b   1.000
_cell.length_c   1.000
_cell.angle_alpha   90.00
_cell.angle_beta   90.00
_cell.angle_gamma   90.00
#
_symmetry.space_group_name_H-M   'P 1'
#
loop_
_entity.id
_entity.type
_entity.pdbx_description
1 polymer ?
#
loop_
_entity_poly.entity_id
_entity_poly.type
_entity_poly.pdbx_seq_one_letter_code
_entity_poly.pdbx_strand_id
1 'polypeptide(L)'
;MTTRFLRKKSARLLSAGLCLLMSAPALGDDTAARLAALEARIAELEKRLEEQASAQWDTLASQTGGTKAATFSDRLTAVETHLAAMEEAKASDWTEGLSLGGYGELHYNNLTGRGGAADKREIDFHRFVLTLGKSFNERIRLNSELELEHVMAGDNEKGYMALEQAYLDFDMNDRHTARAGLFLLPVGLLNTSHEPTRFYGVERNPVERDVIPTTWWEAGVGSHGWFTDSLEYAAYLHSGLKTDASKNYSVRSGRQKVAYANASDPAGTLALNWHMPGLTLGGSLQYQSDITQGLAQGPVHGLFSEGHLDWQYQRFGLRMLYAQWNLGGDGPENVGADYQYGWYIEPSYRLTSQIGLFTRYNAWDNRAGSGASPSGKRQLDFGVNWSPHKQVIVKADYQIQDNENGQNQNGINLGVGYEF
;
A
#
# COMPACT_ATOMS: atom_id res chain seq x y z
N MET A 1 45.56 17.13 -2.79
CA MET A 1 45.05 18.27 -3.60
C MET A 1 43.69 17.92 -4.23
N THR A 2 42.86 17.13 -3.55
CA THR A 2 41.69 16.44 -4.13
C THR A 2 40.47 16.42 -3.18
N THR A 3 40.42 17.34 -2.21
CA THR A 3 39.31 17.48 -1.24
C THR A 3 38.48 18.75 -1.44
N ARG A 4 38.85 19.61 -2.39
CA ARG A 4 38.13 20.87 -2.68
C ARG A 4 37.05 20.75 -3.76
N PHE A 5 36.99 19.64 -4.50
CA PHE A 5 36.07 19.49 -5.65
C PHE A 5 34.71 18.87 -5.31
N LEU A 6 34.57 18.16 -4.18
CA LEU A 6 33.32 17.49 -3.77
C LEU A 6 32.38 18.37 -2.93
N ARG A 7 32.85 19.47 -2.33
CA ARG A 7 31.99 20.36 -1.50
C ARG A 7 30.99 21.21 -2.29
N LYS A 8 31.13 21.35 -3.62
CA LYS A 8 30.33 22.30 -4.42
C LYS A 8 29.09 21.71 -5.09
N LYS A 9 28.90 20.39 -5.13
CA LYS A 9 27.79 19.77 -5.88
C LYS A 9 26.61 19.32 -5.00
N SER A 10 26.82 19.11 -3.70
CA SER A 10 25.78 18.62 -2.78
C SER A 10 24.78 19.69 -2.33
N ALA A 11 25.07 20.97 -2.55
CA ALA A 11 24.23 22.09 -2.08
C ALA A 11 23.02 22.41 -2.97
N ARG A 12 22.84 21.75 -4.12
CA ARG A 12 21.74 22.06 -5.07
C ARG A 12 20.45 21.25 -4.87
N LEU A 13 20.41 20.32 -3.92
CA LEU A 13 19.28 19.38 -3.77
C LEU A 13 18.38 19.63 -2.55
N LEU A 14 18.58 20.73 -1.81
CA LEU A 14 17.86 20.99 -0.56
C LEU A 14 17.16 22.36 -0.51
N SER A 15 16.62 22.83 -1.64
CA SER A 15 15.89 24.10 -1.74
C SER A 15 14.38 23.95 -2.03
N ALA A 16 13.81 22.76 -1.92
CA ALA A 16 12.37 22.55 -2.14
C ALA A 16 11.66 22.32 -0.79
N GLY A 17 11.43 23.39 -0.03
CA GLY A 17 10.77 23.23 1.27
C GLY A 17 10.54 24.50 2.07
N LEU A 18 10.16 25.63 1.44
CA LEU A 18 9.52 26.71 2.19
C LEU A 18 8.67 27.61 1.30
N CYS A 19 7.37 27.33 1.27
CA CYS A 19 6.36 28.28 0.80
C CYS A 19 5.12 28.14 1.68
N LEU A 20 4.93 29.08 2.61
CA LEU A 20 3.67 29.80 2.83
C LEU A 20 3.81 30.78 3.99
N LEU A 21 3.83 32.07 3.66
CA LEU A 21 3.07 33.14 4.32
C LEU A 21 3.29 34.42 3.49
N MET A 22 2.39 34.67 2.55
CA MET A 22 2.28 35.94 1.82
C MET A 22 0.83 36.40 1.91
N SER A 23 0.55 37.26 2.88
CA SER A 23 -0.50 38.28 2.74
C SER A 23 0.19 39.58 2.33
N ALA A 24 0.06 39.96 1.06
CA ALA A 24 0.48 41.28 0.58
C ALA A 24 -0.50 42.36 1.09
N PRO A 25 -0.02 43.58 1.37
CA PRO A 25 -0.15 44.58 0.31
C PRO A 25 1.03 45.59 0.19
N ALA A 26 0.97 46.32 -0.92
CA ALA A 26 1.61 47.60 -1.28
C ALA A 26 3.07 47.59 -1.81
N LEU A 27 3.17 47.97 -3.09
CA LEU A 27 4.37 48.21 -3.89
C LEU A 27 5.07 49.52 -3.51
N GLY A 28 6.41 49.49 -3.49
CA GLY A 28 7.30 50.66 -3.42
C GLY A 28 8.77 50.22 -3.49
N ASP A 29 9.69 51.13 -3.82
CA ASP A 29 11.16 50.95 -4.03
C ASP A 29 11.92 50.23 -2.88
N ASP A 30 11.24 49.93 -1.77
CA ASP A 30 11.74 49.17 -0.61
C ASP A 30 11.69 47.64 -0.82
N THR A 31 11.03 47.13 -1.88
CA THR A 31 10.96 45.68 -2.15
C THR A 31 12.31 45.09 -2.55
N ALA A 32 13.10 45.79 -3.36
CA ALA A 32 14.43 45.33 -3.77
C ALA A 32 15.42 45.32 -2.60
N ALA A 33 15.37 46.34 -1.73
CA ALA A 33 16.18 46.40 -0.53
C ALA A 33 15.80 45.32 0.49
N ARG A 34 14.49 45.06 0.67
CA ARG A 34 14.00 43.94 1.50
C ARG A 34 14.36 42.58 0.93
N LEU A 35 14.32 42.40 -0.39
CA LEU A 35 14.72 41.17 -1.05
C LEU A 35 16.21 40.90 -0.84
N ALA A 36 17.06 41.90 -1.04
CA ALA A 36 18.50 41.78 -0.77
C ALA A 36 18.80 41.48 0.71
N ALA A 37 18.05 42.09 1.63
CA ALA A 37 18.19 41.80 3.06
C ALA A 37 17.71 40.38 3.44
N LEU A 38 16.67 39.87 2.77
CA LEU A 38 16.19 38.49 2.93
C LEU A 38 17.19 37.49 2.35
N GLU A 39 17.74 37.73 1.16
CA GLU A 39 18.77 36.90 0.53
C GLU A 39 20.03 36.82 1.39
N ALA A 40 20.50 37.95 1.94
CA ALA A 40 21.63 37.96 2.86
C ALA A 40 21.35 37.16 4.15
N ARG A 41 20.10 37.19 4.64
CA ARG A 41 19.69 36.45 5.83
C ARG A 41 19.52 34.96 5.57
N ILE A 42 19.04 34.58 4.38
CA ILE A 42 18.99 33.19 3.92
C ILE A 42 20.43 32.63 3.81
N ALA A 43 21.35 33.37 3.18
CA ALA A 43 22.74 32.93 3.04
C ALA A 43 23.44 32.75 4.41
N GLU A 44 23.17 33.63 5.38
CA GLU A 44 23.69 33.49 6.74
C GLU A 44 23.06 32.31 7.49
N LEU A 45 21.77 32.06 7.30
CA LEU A 45 21.09 30.90 7.90
C LEU A 45 21.57 29.58 7.28
N GLU A 46 21.78 29.54 5.96
CA GLU A 46 22.37 28.40 5.25
C GLU A 46 23.77 28.09 5.80
N LYS A 47 24.60 29.12 5.97
CA LYS A 47 25.94 28.97 6.55
C LYS A 47 25.89 28.42 7.99
N ARG A 48 24.99 28.93 8.82
CA ARG A 48 24.81 28.44 10.21
C ARG A 48 24.30 27.00 10.23
N LEU A 49 23.42 26.64 9.31
CA LEU A 49 22.88 25.29 9.17
C LEU A 49 23.99 24.32 8.72
N GLU A 50 24.85 24.72 7.78
CA GLU A 50 26.03 23.96 7.38
C GLU A 50 27.01 23.75 8.54
N GLU A 51 27.28 24.81 9.32
CA GLU A 51 28.15 24.75 10.50
C GLU A 51 27.56 23.84 11.60
N GLN A 52 26.25 23.92 11.86
CA GLN A 52 25.56 23.06 12.82
C GLN A 52 25.50 21.60 12.36
N ALA A 53 25.23 21.35 11.07
CA ALA A 53 25.24 20.01 10.50
C ALA A 53 26.63 19.38 10.59
N SER A 54 27.69 20.12 10.27
CA SER A 54 29.07 19.65 10.39
C SER A 54 29.42 19.32 11.85
N ALA A 55 29.02 20.16 12.81
CA ALA A 55 29.27 19.92 14.22
C ALA A 55 28.49 18.70 14.77
N GLN A 56 27.25 18.49 14.31
CA GLN A 56 26.47 17.30 14.64
C GLN A 56 27.08 16.02 14.07
N TRP A 57 27.61 16.06 12.84
CA TRP A 57 28.31 14.94 12.22
C TRP A 57 29.59 14.56 12.96
N ASP A 58 30.40 15.54 13.40
CA ASP A 58 31.61 15.29 14.19
C ASP A 58 31.28 14.73 15.59
N THR A 59 30.14 15.16 16.15
CA THR A 59 29.62 14.64 17.43
C THR A 59 29.09 13.21 17.29
N LEU A 60 28.41 12.89 16.18
CA LEU A 60 27.87 11.56 15.92
C LEU A 60 29.00 10.55 15.62
N ALA A 61 30.03 10.98 14.87
CA ALA A 61 31.23 10.20 14.58
C ALA A 61 32.11 9.91 15.81
N SER A 62 32.06 10.77 16.84
CA SER A 62 32.76 10.55 18.10
C SER A 62 31.98 9.69 19.09
N GLN A 63 30.64 9.66 19.00
CA GLN A 63 29.77 8.83 19.85
C GLN A 63 29.55 7.40 19.33
N THR A 64 29.60 7.18 18.02
CA THR A 64 29.59 5.85 17.40
C THR A 64 31.00 5.51 16.93
N GLY A 65 31.76 4.78 17.77
CA GLY A 65 33.17 4.44 17.55
C GLY A 65 33.55 4.30 16.07
N GLY A 66 34.55 5.09 15.64
CA GLY A 66 34.82 5.53 14.26
C GLY A 66 34.98 4.45 13.17
N THR A 67 34.81 3.17 13.50
CA THR A 67 34.78 2.06 12.54
C THR A 67 33.51 2.06 11.67
N LYS A 68 32.33 2.42 12.22
CA LYS A 68 31.04 2.37 11.48
C LYS A 68 30.84 3.53 10.49
N ALA A 69 31.29 4.73 10.84
CA ALA A 69 31.23 5.90 9.94
C ALA A 69 32.16 5.74 8.74
N ALA A 70 33.35 5.16 8.94
CA ALA A 70 34.24 4.77 7.85
C ALA A 70 33.59 3.73 6.93
N THR A 71 32.92 2.71 7.48
CA THR A 71 32.25 1.68 6.65
C THR A 71 31.11 2.25 5.81
N PHE A 72 30.37 3.23 6.33
CA PHE A 72 29.30 3.91 5.60
C PHE A 72 29.86 4.82 4.50
N SER A 73 30.90 5.60 4.80
CA SER A 73 31.61 6.42 3.81
C SER A 73 32.21 5.57 2.68
N ASP A 74 32.78 4.40 3.01
CA ASP A 74 33.35 3.48 2.03
C ASP A 74 32.26 2.85 1.15
N ARG A 75 31.10 2.51 1.74
CA ARG A 75 29.93 2.02 0.98
C ARG A 75 29.34 3.11 0.08
N LEU A 76 29.24 4.34 0.56
CA LEU A 76 28.76 5.47 -0.24
C LEU A 76 29.72 5.78 -1.40
N THR A 77 31.03 5.75 -1.14
CA THR A 77 32.06 5.90 -2.18
C THR A 77 31.99 4.76 -3.20
N ALA A 78 31.71 3.53 -2.77
CA ALA A 78 31.51 2.39 -3.67
C ALA A 78 30.26 2.56 -4.54
N VAL A 79 29.15 3.05 -3.98
CA VAL A 79 27.93 3.38 -4.73
C VAL A 79 28.18 4.52 -5.72
N GLU A 80 28.86 5.58 -5.31
CA GLU A 80 29.23 6.71 -6.17
C GLU A 80 30.17 6.28 -7.31
N THR A 81 31.14 5.41 -7.02
CA THR A 81 32.06 4.85 -8.04
C THR A 81 31.30 3.96 -9.01
N HIS A 82 30.32 3.19 -8.53
CA HIS A 82 29.48 2.36 -9.39
C HIS A 82 28.55 3.20 -10.26
N LEU A 83 27.93 4.24 -9.70
CA LEU A 83 27.11 5.21 -10.43
C LEU A 83 27.93 5.96 -11.49
N ALA A 84 29.13 6.43 -11.15
CA ALA A 84 30.03 7.09 -12.09
C ALA A 84 30.51 6.14 -13.19
N ALA A 85 30.79 4.87 -12.87
CA ALA A 85 31.11 3.85 -13.86
C ALA A 85 29.92 3.51 -14.78
N MET A 86 28.69 3.53 -14.26
CA MET A 86 27.47 3.41 -15.04
C MET A 86 27.22 4.63 -15.95
N GLU A 87 27.59 5.83 -15.49
CA GLU A 87 27.48 7.09 -16.23
C GLU A 87 28.55 7.20 -17.34
N GLU A 88 29.79 6.77 -17.07
CA GLU A 88 30.89 6.67 -18.05
C GLU A 88 30.67 5.57 -19.08
N ALA A 89 29.95 4.50 -18.72
CA ALA A 89 29.49 3.47 -19.65
C ALA A 89 28.47 3.97 -20.70
N LYS A 90 28.14 5.29 -20.71
CA LYS A 90 27.33 6.02 -21.71
C LYS A 90 26.43 5.14 -22.57
N ALA A 91 25.17 5.07 -22.18
CA ALA A 91 24.03 4.66 -23.01
C ALA A 91 24.14 3.24 -23.59
N SER A 92 24.22 2.23 -22.72
CA SER A 92 23.82 0.90 -23.14
C SER A 92 22.31 0.70 -22.89
N ASP A 93 21.67 0.01 -23.84
CA ASP A 93 20.34 -0.61 -23.91
C ASP A 93 19.60 -0.94 -22.57
N TRP A 94 20.33 -1.06 -21.46
CA TRP A 94 19.79 -1.47 -20.18
C TRP A 94 18.83 -0.46 -19.54
N THR A 95 18.93 0.84 -19.84
CA THR A 95 17.98 1.86 -19.35
C THR A 95 16.73 1.99 -20.22
N GLU A 96 16.76 1.51 -21.47
CA GLU A 96 15.63 1.62 -22.39
C GLU A 96 14.43 0.80 -21.88
N GLY A 97 13.23 1.39 -21.80
CA GLY A 97 12.08 0.69 -21.24
C GLY A 97 12.15 0.45 -19.72
N LEU A 98 13.11 1.03 -19.00
CA LEU A 98 13.12 1.05 -17.53
C LEU A 98 12.13 2.11 -17.02
N SER A 99 11.31 1.76 -16.03
CA SER A 99 10.44 2.67 -15.31
C SER A 99 10.69 2.58 -13.81
N LEU A 100 10.74 3.72 -13.14
CA LEU A 100 10.84 3.81 -11.69
C LEU A 100 9.66 4.65 -11.20
N GLY A 101 9.04 4.20 -10.12
CA GLY A 101 8.01 4.95 -9.42
C GLY A 101 7.94 4.52 -7.97
N GLY A 102 6.89 4.95 -7.29
CA GLY A 102 6.65 4.55 -5.92
C GLY A 102 5.58 5.37 -5.25
N TYR A 103 5.35 5.05 -3.99
CA TYR A 103 4.42 5.80 -3.16
C TYR A 103 4.81 5.71 -1.69
N GLY A 104 4.25 6.61 -0.88
CA GLY A 104 4.41 6.57 0.56
C GLY A 104 3.19 7.11 1.28
N GLU A 105 3.02 6.69 2.53
CA GLU A 105 1.90 7.11 3.37
C GLU A 105 2.27 7.21 4.85
N LEU A 106 1.76 8.27 5.49
CA LEU A 106 1.89 8.56 6.91
C LEU A 106 0.49 8.67 7.52
N HIS A 107 0.23 7.87 8.55
CA HIS A 107 -1.04 7.81 9.24
C HIS A 107 -0.93 8.34 10.68
N TYR A 108 -2.00 8.95 11.14
CA TYR A 108 -2.24 9.24 12.55
C TYR A 108 -3.61 8.69 12.94
N ASN A 109 -3.66 7.85 13.98
CA ASN A 109 -4.91 7.33 14.52
C ASN A 109 -5.09 7.78 15.98
N ASN A 110 -6.28 8.24 16.29
CA ASN A 110 -6.71 8.61 17.64
C ASN A 110 -8.10 8.01 17.90
N LEU A 111 -8.13 6.70 18.19
CA LEU A 111 -9.34 5.89 18.41
C LEU A 111 -9.49 5.54 19.88
N THR A 112 -10.59 5.97 20.50
CA THR A 112 -10.91 5.67 21.90
C THR A 112 -11.61 4.31 21.98
N GLY A 113 -11.03 3.41 22.77
CA GLY A 113 -11.61 2.11 23.08
C GLY A 113 -12.74 2.23 24.09
N ARG A 114 -13.80 1.43 23.91
CA ARG A 114 -14.92 1.28 24.85
C ARG A 114 -15.18 -0.20 25.11
N GLY A 115 -15.87 -0.50 26.21
CA GLY A 115 -16.22 -1.88 26.58
C GLY A 115 -15.02 -2.82 26.73
N GLY A 116 -13.86 -2.30 27.11
CA GLY A 116 -12.61 -3.07 27.28
C GLY A 116 -11.70 -3.08 26.06
N ALA A 117 -12.06 -2.45 24.94
CA ALA A 117 -11.13 -2.22 23.83
C ALA A 117 -10.00 -1.27 24.27
N ALA A 118 -8.78 -1.51 23.76
CA ALA A 118 -7.66 -0.60 23.95
C ALA A 118 -7.81 0.66 23.08
N ASP A 119 -7.29 1.78 23.59
CA ASP A 119 -7.11 3.00 22.80
C ASP A 119 -6.03 2.77 21.73
N LYS A 120 -6.26 3.33 20.53
CA LYS A 120 -5.23 3.50 19.50
C LYS A 120 -4.81 4.97 19.47
N ARG A 121 -3.53 5.24 19.74
CA ARG A 121 -2.91 6.59 19.74
C ARG A 121 -1.56 6.45 19.07
N GLU A 122 -1.53 6.60 17.74
CA GLU A 122 -0.38 6.18 16.95
C GLU A 122 -0.13 7.16 15.81
N ILE A 123 1.15 7.47 15.57
CA ILE A 123 1.64 7.99 14.30
C ILE A 123 2.50 6.90 13.69
N ASP A 124 2.22 6.57 12.43
CA ASP A 124 2.85 5.45 11.74
C ASP A 124 3.15 5.87 10.30
N PHE A 125 4.42 5.89 9.94
CA PHE A 125 4.78 5.96 8.52
C PHE A 125 4.56 4.57 7.96
N HIS A 126 3.34 4.39 7.45
CA HIS A 126 2.73 3.09 7.27
C HIS A 126 3.49 2.30 6.23
N ARG A 127 3.74 2.88 5.05
CA ARG A 127 4.45 2.22 3.95
C ARG A 127 5.26 3.20 3.12
N PHE A 128 6.42 2.74 2.67
CA PHE A 128 7.18 3.34 1.57
C PHE A 128 7.44 2.24 0.53
N VAL A 129 6.94 2.45 -0.69
CA VAL A 129 7.03 1.47 -1.79
C VAL A 129 7.83 2.04 -2.94
N LEU A 130 8.75 1.23 -3.47
CA LEU A 130 9.50 1.49 -4.69
C LEU A 130 9.06 0.49 -5.76
N THR A 131 8.62 1.01 -6.90
CA THR A 131 8.26 0.21 -8.05
C THR A 131 9.34 0.29 -9.12
N LEU A 132 9.75 -0.87 -9.64
CA LEU A 132 10.70 -0.97 -10.74
C LEU A 132 10.09 -1.83 -11.85
N GLY A 133 9.96 -1.25 -13.03
CA GLY A 133 9.50 -1.92 -14.24
C GLY A 133 10.55 -1.93 -15.33
N LYS A 134 10.52 -2.94 -16.19
CA LYS A 134 11.39 -3.03 -17.37
C LYS A 134 10.66 -3.68 -18.53
N SER A 135 10.49 -2.96 -19.63
CA SER A 135 10.15 -3.53 -20.94
C SER A 135 11.42 -4.09 -21.58
N PHE A 136 11.49 -5.40 -21.77
CA PHE A 136 12.60 -6.04 -22.49
C PHE A 136 12.40 -5.98 -24.00
N ASN A 137 11.14 -5.98 -24.44
CA ASN A 137 10.71 -5.77 -25.81
C ASN A 137 9.19 -5.48 -25.81
N GLU A 138 8.57 -5.42 -26.99
CA GLU A 138 7.13 -5.14 -27.17
C GLU A 138 6.18 -6.16 -26.51
N ARG A 139 6.66 -7.34 -26.11
CA ARG A 139 5.84 -8.42 -25.56
C ARG A 139 6.24 -8.90 -24.18
N ILE A 140 7.39 -8.48 -23.66
CA ILE A 140 7.92 -9.00 -22.39
C ILE A 140 8.25 -7.83 -21.47
N ARG A 141 7.59 -7.79 -20.31
CA ARG A 141 7.79 -6.76 -19.28
C ARG A 141 7.94 -7.36 -17.88
N LEU A 142 8.86 -6.82 -17.10
CA LEU A 142 9.00 -7.04 -15.67
C LEU A 142 8.27 -5.95 -14.92
N ASN A 143 7.57 -6.32 -13.85
CA ASN A 143 7.09 -5.41 -12.81
C ASN A 143 7.55 -5.92 -11.45
N SER A 144 7.97 -5.02 -10.58
CA SER A 144 8.37 -5.35 -9.22
C SER A 144 8.07 -4.22 -8.25
N GLU A 145 7.77 -4.59 -7.01
CA GLU A 145 7.48 -3.67 -5.91
C GLU A 145 8.21 -4.11 -4.65
N LEU A 146 9.05 -3.21 -4.12
CA LEU A 146 9.72 -3.36 -2.85
C LEU A 146 9.07 -2.43 -1.83
N GLU A 147 8.58 -3.00 -0.75
CA GLU A 147 7.89 -2.30 0.33
C GLU A 147 8.76 -2.28 1.60
N LEU A 148 8.79 -1.12 2.24
CA LEU A 148 9.16 -0.95 3.63
C LEU A 148 7.90 -0.58 4.43
N GLU A 149 7.41 -1.50 5.26
CA GLU A 149 6.27 -1.28 6.15
C GLU A 149 6.78 -0.82 7.52
N HIS A 150 6.09 0.17 8.12
CA HIS A 150 6.37 0.76 9.44
C HIS A 150 7.78 1.34 9.67
N VAL A 151 8.47 1.83 8.63
CA VAL A 151 9.77 2.56 8.67
C VAL A 151 10.97 1.89 9.36
N MET A 152 10.83 0.82 10.15
CA MET A 152 11.95 0.17 10.84
C MET A 152 11.98 -1.35 10.67
N ALA A 153 12.95 -1.84 9.90
CA ALA A 153 13.35 -3.25 9.85
C ALA A 153 14.75 -3.38 10.48
N GLY A 154 14.86 -3.99 11.66
CA GLY A 154 16.13 -4.14 12.40
C GLY A 154 16.18 -3.48 13.78
N ASP A 155 16.99 -4.08 14.67
CA ASP A 155 16.88 -4.06 16.14
C ASP A 155 16.51 -2.69 16.78
N ASN A 156 15.35 -2.53 17.45
CA ASN A 156 14.34 -3.50 17.96
C ASN A 156 12.94 -3.19 17.41
N GLU A 157 12.51 -4.04 16.47
CA GLU A 157 11.82 -3.74 15.21
C GLU A 157 10.33 -3.34 15.33
N LYS A 158 9.92 -2.30 14.58
CA LYS A 158 8.54 -2.14 14.14
C LYS A 158 8.57 -1.95 12.63
N GLY A 159 8.25 -3.00 11.89
CA GLY A 159 8.27 -2.98 10.43
C GLY A 159 9.05 -4.12 9.80
N TYR A 160 8.97 -4.22 8.48
CA TYR A 160 9.72 -5.19 7.70
C TYR A 160 9.90 -4.68 6.27
N MET A 161 10.90 -5.21 5.59
CA MET A 161 11.04 -5.06 4.14
C MET A 161 10.47 -6.30 3.45
N ALA A 162 9.67 -6.12 2.41
CA ALA A 162 9.12 -7.20 1.62
C ALA A 162 9.16 -6.89 0.13
N LEU A 163 9.40 -7.93 -0.66
CA LEU A 163 9.14 -7.92 -2.09
C LEU A 163 7.68 -8.34 -2.30
N GLU A 164 6.78 -7.38 -2.47
CA GLU A 164 5.33 -7.62 -2.60
C GLU A 164 4.96 -8.02 -4.03
N GLN A 165 5.74 -7.59 -5.03
CA GLN A 165 5.57 -8.00 -6.42
C GLN A 165 6.92 -8.21 -7.11
N ALA A 166 7.01 -9.23 -7.95
CA ALA A 166 8.10 -9.48 -8.89
C ALA A 166 7.65 -10.52 -9.92
N TYR A 167 7.19 -10.07 -11.09
CA TYR A 167 6.62 -10.94 -12.11
C TYR A 167 6.94 -10.48 -13.54
N LEU A 168 6.91 -11.45 -14.45
CA LEU A 168 7.01 -11.22 -15.89
C LEU A 168 5.63 -11.36 -16.52
N ASP A 169 5.31 -10.41 -17.39
CA ASP A 169 4.19 -10.47 -18.32
C ASP A 169 4.71 -10.76 -19.72
N PHE A 170 4.03 -11.68 -20.41
CA PHE A 170 4.26 -12.11 -21.77
C PHE A 170 2.98 -11.86 -22.58
N ASP A 171 2.97 -10.81 -23.40
CA ASP A 171 1.84 -10.51 -24.28
C ASP A 171 1.75 -11.58 -25.38
N MET A 172 0.69 -12.37 -25.33
CA MET A 172 0.40 -13.41 -26.30
C MET A 172 -0.16 -12.79 -27.59
N ASN A 173 -0.95 -11.73 -27.43
CA ASN A 173 -1.50 -10.85 -28.46
C ASN A 173 -1.97 -9.54 -27.80
N ASP A 174 -2.59 -8.65 -28.58
CA ASP A 174 -3.02 -7.32 -28.13
C ASP A 174 -4.07 -7.32 -27.01
N ARG A 175 -4.68 -8.47 -26.69
CA ARG A 175 -5.76 -8.60 -25.70
C ARG A 175 -5.41 -9.51 -24.52
N HIS A 176 -4.42 -10.38 -24.65
CA HIS A 176 -4.17 -11.45 -23.71
C HIS A 176 -2.70 -11.51 -23.31
N THR A 177 -2.45 -11.50 -22.01
CA THR A 177 -1.11 -11.55 -21.40
C THR A 177 -1.02 -12.78 -20.51
N ALA A 178 0.06 -13.55 -20.63
CA ALA A 178 0.42 -14.58 -19.66
C ALA A 178 1.35 -13.97 -18.60
N ARG A 179 1.15 -14.31 -17.33
CA ARG A 179 1.93 -13.79 -16.20
C ARG A 179 2.52 -14.93 -15.39
N ALA A 180 3.77 -14.76 -14.96
CA ALA A 180 4.46 -15.69 -14.07
C ALA A 180 5.33 -14.93 -13.06
N GLY A 181 5.26 -15.32 -11.78
CA GLY A 181 6.06 -14.72 -10.72
C GLY A 181 5.26 -14.50 -9.45
N LEU A 182 5.62 -13.47 -8.70
CA LEU A 182 5.01 -13.07 -7.44
C LEU A 182 4.14 -11.82 -7.68
N PHE A 183 2.84 -11.91 -7.46
CA PHE A 183 1.89 -10.84 -7.78
C PHE A 183 0.67 -10.82 -6.86
N LEU A 184 0.03 -9.64 -6.76
CA LEU A 184 -1.25 -9.45 -6.08
C LEU A 184 -2.38 -10.18 -6.82
N LEU A 185 -3.24 -10.87 -6.07
CA LEU A 185 -4.42 -11.52 -6.64
C LEU A 185 -5.49 -10.49 -7.06
N PRO A 186 -6.21 -10.70 -8.16
CA PRO A 186 -7.23 -9.78 -8.67
C PRO A 186 -8.56 -9.94 -7.91
N VAL A 187 -8.54 -9.72 -6.60
CA VAL A 187 -9.70 -9.92 -5.71
C VAL A 187 -10.15 -8.61 -5.07
N GLY A 188 -11.46 -8.35 -5.07
CA GLY A 188 -12.02 -7.11 -4.55
C GLY A 188 -11.59 -5.87 -5.34
N LEU A 189 -11.84 -4.69 -4.76
CA LEU A 189 -11.57 -3.40 -5.43
C LEU A 189 -10.17 -2.89 -5.13
N LEU A 190 -9.61 -3.23 -3.96
CA LEU A 190 -8.38 -2.64 -3.47
C LEU A 190 -7.16 -3.53 -3.61
N ASN A 191 -7.26 -4.86 -3.77
CA ASN A 191 -6.06 -5.70 -3.63
C ASN A 191 -4.94 -5.32 -4.61
N THR A 192 -5.30 -5.04 -5.87
CA THR A 192 -4.38 -4.61 -6.94
C THR A 192 -4.26 -3.09 -7.08
N SER A 193 -4.92 -2.31 -6.22
CA SER A 193 -4.90 -0.83 -6.26
C SER A 193 -5.01 -0.23 -4.85
N HIS A 194 -4.13 -0.67 -3.96
CA HIS A 194 -4.17 -0.33 -2.54
C HIS A 194 -3.28 0.89 -2.19
N GLU A 195 -2.84 1.65 -3.19
CA GLU A 195 -2.08 2.88 -3.01
C GLU A 195 -2.97 3.97 -2.38
N PRO A 196 -2.40 4.87 -1.55
CA PRO A 196 -3.18 5.83 -0.79
C PRO A 196 -4.06 6.74 -1.64
N THR A 197 -3.74 7.00 -2.91
CA THR A 197 -4.57 7.88 -3.76
C THR A 197 -5.80 7.18 -4.35
N ARG A 198 -5.90 5.84 -4.24
CA ARG A 198 -6.92 5.01 -4.91
C ARG A 198 -8.17 4.74 -4.08
N PHE A 199 -8.16 5.08 -2.79
CA PHE A 199 -9.30 4.92 -1.88
C PHE A 199 -9.47 6.10 -0.92
N TYR A 200 -10.68 6.29 -0.39
CA TYR A 200 -11.03 7.50 0.36
C TYR A 200 -10.61 7.49 1.84
N GLY A 201 -10.76 6.37 2.57
CA GLY A 201 -10.35 6.29 3.98
C GLY A 201 -8.84 6.46 4.18
N VAL A 202 -8.42 6.85 5.39
CA VAL A 202 -7.00 6.75 5.80
C VAL A 202 -6.58 5.29 5.84
N GLU A 203 -7.39 4.45 6.49
CA GLU A 203 -7.22 3.01 6.52
C GLU A 203 -8.07 2.34 5.42
N ARG A 204 -7.58 1.20 4.92
CA ARG A 204 -8.37 0.32 4.06
C ARG A 204 -9.62 -0.15 4.81
N ASN A 205 -10.72 -0.34 4.06
CA ASN A 205 -11.97 -0.78 4.67
C ASN A 205 -11.81 -2.17 5.33
N PRO A 206 -12.48 -2.42 6.47
CA PRO A 206 -12.29 -3.65 7.22
C PRO A 206 -12.75 -4.90 6.44
N VAL A 207 -13.72 -4.79 5.53
CA VAL A 207 -14.21 -5.93 4.73
C VAL A 207 -13.09 -6.45 3.83
N GLU A 208 -12.48 -5.59 3.03
CA GLU A 208 -11.39 -5.97 2.14
C GLU A 208 -10.11 -6.30 2.92
N ARG A 209 -9.93 -5.76 4.13
CA ARG A 209 -8.79 -6.05 4.99
C ARG A 209 -8.90 -7.40 5.73
N ASP A 210 -10.10 -7.75 6.20
CA ASP A 210 -10.32 -8.88 7.11
C ASP A 210 -11.03 -10.07 6.44
N VAL A 211 -11.76 -9.86 5.34
CA VAL A 211 -12.46 -10.93 4.59
C VAL A 211 -11.75 -11.26 3.27
N ILE A 212 -11.27 -10.27 2.50
CA ILE A 212 -10.50 -10.48 1.23
C ILE A 212 -8.98 -10.62 1.47
N PRO A 213 -8.56 -10.71 2.72
CA PRO A 213 -7.33 -10.08 3.24
C PRO A 213 -6.41 -9.34 2.25
N THR A 214 -6.85 -8.19 1.72
CA THR A 214 -6.07 -7.35 0.77
C THR A 214 -4.63 -7.09 1.22
N THR A 215 -3.75 -6.67 0.30
CA THR A 215 -2.29 -6.92 0.34
C THR A 215 -2.04 -8.43 0.33
N TRP A 216 -2.73 -9.11 -0.58
CA TRP A 216 -2.64 -10.55 -0.78
C TRP A 216 -1.93 -10.84 -2.09
N TRP A 217 -0.67 -11.23 -1.96
CA TRP A 217 0.18 -11.68 -3.05
C TRP A 217 0.54 -13.15 -2.90
N GLU A 218 0.72 -13.80 -4.02
CA GLU A 218 1.08 -15.21 -4.13
C GLU A 218 2.10 -15.39 -5.26
N ALA A 219 2.83 -16.51 -5.22
CA ALA A 219 3.64 -16.94 -6.37
C ALA A 219 2.79 -17.85 -7.25
N GLY A 220 2.78 -17.62 -8.54
CA GLY A 220 1.93 -18.36 -9.45
C GLY A 220 2.18 -18.10 -10.92
N VAL A 221 1.27 -18.67 -11.72
CA VAL A 221 1.20 -18.50 -13.18
C VAL A 221 -0.24 -18.33 -13.60
N GLY A 222 -0.47 -17.64 -14.71
CA GLY A 222 -1.81 -17.55 -15.28
C GLY A 222 -1.88 -16.58 -16.44
N SER A 223 -3.08 -16.09 -16.70
CA SER A 223 -3.31 -15.12 -17.76
C SER A 223 -4.37 -14.11 -17.38
N HIS A 224 -4.26 -12.92 -17.93
CA HIS A 224 -5.27 -11.87 -17.82
C HIS A 224 -5.41 -11.17 -19.17
N GLY A 225 -6.51 -10.45 -19.35
CA GLY A 225 -6.77 -9.78 -20.61
C GLY A 225 -8.23 -9.43 -20.82
N TRP A 226 -8.57 -9.15 -22.07
CA TRP A 226 -9.88 -8.67 -22.48
C TRP A 226 -10.52 -9.64 -23.48
N PHE A 227 -11.65 -10.23 -23.10
CA PHE A 227 -12.46 -11.01 -24.05
C PHE A 227 -13.14 -10.10 -25.08
N THR A 228 -13.59 -8.93 -24.63
CA THR A 228 -14.19 -7.87 -25.45
C THR A 228 -13.70 -6.53 -24.93
N ASP A 229 -14.03 -5.43 -25.60
CA ASP A 229 -13.62 -4.07 -25.17
C ASP A 229 -14.25 -3.65 -23.82
N SER A 230 -15.19 -4.44 -23.29
CA SER A 230 -15.88 -4.19 -22.03
C SER A 230 -15.77 -5.35 -21.04
N LEU A 231 -15.13 -6.48 -21.37
CA LEU A 231 -15.06 -7.64 -20.47
C LEU A 231 -13.61 -8.06 -20.26
N GLU A 232 -13.10 -7.76 -19.08
CA GLU A 232 -11.78 -8.13 -18.58
C GLU A 232 -11.86 -9.43 -17.77
N TYR A 233 -10.79 -10.24 -17.82
CA TYR A 233 -10.62 -11.39 -16.96
C TYR A 233 -9.20 -11.49 -16.42
N ALA A 234 -9.06 -12.22 -15.32
CA ALA A 234 -7.79 -12.71 -14.82
C ALA A 234 -7.97 -14.11 -14.21
N ALA A 235 -7.10 -15.05 -14.55
CA ALA A 235 -7.16 -16.43 -14.09
C ALA A 235 -5.76 -16.93 -13.72
N TYR A 236 -5.59 -17.38 -12.47
CA TYR A 236 -4.29 -17.73 -11.90
C TYR A 236 -4.32 -19.05 -11.13
N LEU A 237 -3.23 -19.80 -11.22
CA LEU A 237 -2.88 -20.91 -10.33
C LEU A 237 -1.71 -20.47 -9.46
N HIS A 238 -1.80 -20.61 -8.14
CA HIS A 238 -0.86 -20.00 -7.21
C HIS A 238 -0.72 -20.77 -5.88
N SER A 239 0.24 -20.36 -5.04
CA SER A 239 0.57 -21.01 -3.76
C SER A 239 -0.60 -21.06 -2.77
N GLY A 240 -1.38 -19.98 -2.64
CA GLY A 240 -2.60 -19.96 -1.85
C GLY A 240 -2.37 -19.73 -0.35
N LEU A 241 -3.45 -19.80 0.43
CA LEU A 241 -3.41 -19.52 1.87
C LEU A 241 -2.97 -20.74 2.68
N LYS A 242 -2.52 -20.49 3.91
CA LYS A 242 -2.24 -21.51 4.93
C LYS A 242 -2.74 -21.10 6.31
N THR A 243 -3.87 -21.65 6.71
CA THR A 243 -4.48 -21.42 8.03
C THR A 243 -4.91 -22.73 8.69
N ASP A 244 -4.95 -22.76 10.02
CA ASP A 244 -5.22 -23.96 10.81
C ASP A 244 -5.90 -23.60 12.14
N ALA A 245 -6.13 -24.60 12.99
CA ALA A 245 -6.75 -24.43 14.29
C ALA A 245 -6.00 -23.47 15.22
N SER A 246 -4.66 -23.39 15.15
CA SER A 246 -3.87 -22.44 15.96
C SER A 246 -4.12 -20.98 15.57
N LYS A 247 -4.55 -20.76 14.33
CA LYS A 247 -4.93 -19.44 13.78
C LYS A 247 -6.45 -19.24 13.76
N ASN A 248 -7.24 -20.13 14.36
CA ASN A 248 -8.71 -20.17 14.27
C ASN A 248 -9.22 -20.12 12.82
N TYR A 249 -8.48 -20.70 11.88
CA TYR A 249 -8.80 -20.65 10.45
C TYR A 249 -8.98 -19.24 9.88
N SER A 250 -8.31 -18.24 10.48
CA SER A 250 -8.31 -16.87 9.97
C SER A 250 -7.70 -16.79 8.57
N VAL A 251 -8.46 -16.31 7.59
CA VAL A 251 -7.98 -16.08 6.22
C VAL A 251 -6.92 -15.00 6.16
N ARG A 252 -7.04 -13.95 6.98
CA ARG A 252 -6.06 -12.86 7.07
C ARG A 252 -4.70 -13.33 7.55
N SER A 253 -4.67 -14.19 8.56
CA SER A 253 -3.45 -14.85 9.06
C SER A 253 -2.99 -16.00 8.17
N GLY A 254 -3.79 -16.35 7.15
CA GLY A 254 -3.49 -17.37 6.16
C GLY A 254 -2.48 -16.95 5.09
N ARG A 255 -2.28 -15.63 4.89
CA ARG A 255 -1.33 -15.11 3.89
C ARG A 255 0.09 -15.56 4.23
N GLN A 256 0.73 -16.22 3.27
CA GLN A 256 2.07 -16.78 3.46
C GLN A 256 3.20 -15.84 3.03
N LYS A 257 2.86 -14.73 2.36
CA LYS A 257 3.79 -13.73 1.82
C LYS A 257 4.84 -14.32 0.87
N VAL A 258 4.59 -15.50 0.31
CA VAL A 258 5.50 -16.35 -0.50
C VAL A 258 6.76 -16.82 0.22
N ALA A 259 7.40 -15.99 1.03
CA ALA A 259 8.59 -16.33 1.82
C ALA A 259 8.38 -17.55 2.74
N TYR A 260 7.13 -17.83 3.13
CA TYR A 260 6.76 -18.98 3.96
C TYR A 260 5.78 -19.93 3.26
N ALA A 261 5.60 -19.80 1.93
CA ALA A 261 4.57 -20.52 1.22
C ALA A 261 4.83 -22.03 1.18
N ASN A 262 3.94 -22.79 1.81
CA ASN A 262 3.70 -24.17 1.45
C ASN A 262 2.78 -24.19 0.22
N ALA A 263 3.13 -24.98 -0.78
CA ALA A 263 2.39 -25.13 -2.04
C ALA A 263 2.03 -26.60 -2.32
N SER A 264 1.83 -27.39 -1.25
CA SER A 264 1.32 -28.77 -1.34
C SER A 264 -0.08 -28.83 -1.96
N ASP A 265 -0.90 -27.82 -1.68
CA ASP A 265 -2.28 -27.69 -2.16
C ASP A 265 -2.47 -26.33 -2.84
N PRO A 266 -2.21 -26.22 -4.16
CA PRO A 266 -2.30 -24.95 -4.87
C PRO A 266 -3.76 -24.45 -4.93
N ALA A 267 -3.91 -23.13 -5.07
CA ALA A 267 -5.19 -22.46 -5.22
C ALA A 267 -5.37 -21.93 -6.64
N GLY A 268 -6.61 -21.90 -7.11
CA GLY A 268 -7.01 -21.28 -8.36
C GLY A 268 -7.89 -20.07 -8.12
N THR A 269 -7.59 -18.94 -8.78
CA THR A 269 -8.38 -17.70 -8.72
C THR A 269 -8.85 -17.31 -10.12
N LEU A 270 -10.12 -16.90 -10.23
CA LEU A 270 -10.72 -16.34 -11.43
C LEU A 270 -11.41 -15.01 -11.07
N ALA A 271 -11.13 -13.95 -11.82
CA ALA A 271 -11.80 -12.66 -11.71
C ALA A 271 -12.38 -12.26 -13.08
N LEU A 272 -13.53 -11.62 -13.06
CA LEU A 272 -14.21 -11.06 -14.23
C LEU A 272 -14.70 -9.66 -13.91
N ASN A 273 -14.36 -8.69 -14.75
CA ASN A 273 -14.83 -7.32 -14.65
C ASN A 273 -15.48 -6.88 -15.95
N TRP A 274 -16.69 -6.35 -15.85
CA TRP A 274 -17.36 -5.69 -16.95
C TRP A 274 -17.30 -4.18 -16.78
N HIS A 275 -16.92 -3.50 -17.85
CA HIS A 275 -16.64 -2.07 -17.86
C HIS A 275 -17.52 -1.32 -18.86
N MET A 276 -18.02 -0.17 -18.43
CA MET A 276 -18.56 0.89 -19.26
C MET A 276 -18.03 2.24 -18.75
N PRO A 277 -18.19 3.34 -19.50
CA PRO A 277 -17.77 4.65 -19.03
C PRO A 277 -18.32 4.99 -17.64
N GLY A 278 -17.42 5.06 -16.65
CA GLY A 278 -17.75 5.34 -15.26
C GLY A 278 -18.42 4.19 -14.49
N LEU A 279 -18.47 2.96 -15.00
CA LEU A 279 -19.01 1.82 -14.26
C LEU A 279 -18.13 0.58 -14.44
N THR A 280 -17.77 -0.03 -13.33
CA THR A 280 -17.22 -1.39 -13.26
C THR A 280 -18.16 -2.24 -12.42
N LEU A 281 -18.56 -3.39 -12.96
CA LEU A 281 -19.24 -4.46 -12.24
C LEU A 281 -18.40 -5.71 -12.37
N GLY A 282 -18.00 -6.30 -11.25
CA GLY A 282 -17.09 -7.43 -11.29
C GLY A 282 -17.22 -8.35 -10.10
N GLY A 283 -16.36 -9.35 -10.08
CA GLY A 283 -16.26 -10.29 -8.99
C GLY A 283 -15.16 -11.31 -9.22
N SER A 284 -14.83 -12.04 -8.16
CA SER A 284 -13.81 -13.06 -8.20
C SER A 284 -14.20 -14.29 -7.38
N LEU A 285 -13.64 -15.43 -7.80
CA LEU A 285 -13.77 -16.73 -7.17
C LEU A 285 -12.38 -17.27 -6.92
N GLN A 286 -12.19 -17.88 -5.75
CA GLN A 286 -10.99 -18.67 -5.50
C GLN A 286 -11.35 -19.99 -4.85
N TYR A 287 -10.66 -21.05 -5.27
CA TYR A 287 -10.79 -22.38 -4.70
C TYR A 287 -9.43 -22.94 -4.29
N GLN A 288 -9.38 -23.60 -3.14
CA GLN A 288 -8.22 -24.35 -2.65
C GLN A 288 -8.69 -25.68 -2.06
N SER A 289 -8.07 -26.79 -2.47
CA SER A 289 -8.42 -28.14 -2.01
C SER A 289 -8.21 -28.33 -0.51
N ASP A 290 -7.13 -27.78 0.02
CA ASP A 290 -6.84 -27.76 1.45
C ASP A 290 -6.19 -26.44 1.86
N ILE A 291 -6.95 -25.59 2.55
CA ILE A 291 -6.47 -24.31 3.08
C ILE A 291 -5.49 -24.48 4.26
N THR A 292 -5.35 -25.70 4.80
CA THR A 292 -4.37 -26.01 5.84
C THR A 292 -3.01 -26.42 5.28
N GLN A 293 -2.89 -26.65 3.96
CA GLN A 293 -1.67 -27.12 3.31
C GLN A 293 -1.12 -28.40 3.96
N GLY A 294 -1.99 -29.38 4.21
CA GLY A 294 -1.67 -30.68 4.78
C GLY A 294 -1.43 -30.70 6.30
N LEU A 295 -1.80 -29.64 7.04
CA LEU A 295 -1.60 -29.57 8.49
C LEU A 295 -2.75 -30.19 9.30
N ALA A 296 -3.95 -30.29 8.74
CA ALA A 296 -5.09 -30.90 9.42
C ALA A 296 -5.13 -32.43 9.24
N GLN A 297 -5.93 -33.12 10.07
CA GLN A 297 -6.15 -34.58 9.95
C GLN A 297 -6.98 -34.97 8.71
N GLY A 298 -7.43 -33.99 7.92
CA GLY A 298 -8.10 -34.14 6.64
C GLY A 298 -8.15 -32.79 5.92
N PRO A 299 -8.39 -32.78 4.59
CA PRO A 299 -8.38 -31.55 3.80
C PRO A 299 -9.50 -30.61 4.22
N VAL A 300 -9.17 -29.32 4.40
CA VAL A 300 -10.15 -28.25 4.64
C VAL A 300 -10.33 -27.48 3.35
N HIS A 301 -11.38 -27.82 2.60
CA HIS A 301 -11.70 -27.10 1.36
C HIS A 301 -11.98 -25.62 1.64
N GLY A 302 -11.43 -24.72 0.82
CA GLY A 302 -11.68 -23.28 0.92
C GLY A 302 -12.26 -22.74 -0.37
N LEU A 303 -13.47 -22.17 -0.30
CA LEU A 303 -14.11 -21.46 -1.41
C LEU A 303 -14.33 -20.00 -1.03
N PHE A 304 -13.72 -19.11 -1.79
CA PHE A 304 -13.92 -17.66 -1.73
C PHE A 304 -14.76 -17.19 -2.90
N SER A 305 -15.63 -16.22 -2.64
CA SER A 305 -16.37 -15.52 -3.68
C SER A 305 -16.63 -14.07 -3.27
N GLU A 306 -16.47 -13.14 -4.21
CA GLU A 306 -16.87 -11.75 -4.04
C GLU A 306 -17.53 -11.18 -5.29
N GLY A 307 -18.33 -10.14 -5.10
CA GLY A 307 -18.84 -9.30 -6.16
C GLY A 307 -18.79 -7.83 -5.75
N HIS A 308 -18.52 -6.96 -6.72
CA HIS A 308 -18.33 -5.54 -6.48
C HIS A 308 -18.87 -4.66 -7.60
N LEU A 309 -19.14 -3.40 -7.25
CA LEU A 309 -19.54 -2.33 -8.14
C LEU A 309 -18.73 -1.08 -7.79
N ASP A 310 -18.11 -0.46 -8.80
CA ASP A 310 -17.52 0.88 -8.72
C ASP A 310 -18.17 1.75 -9.79
N TRP A 311 -18.98 2.71 -9.37
CA TRP A 311 -19.72 3.61 -10.24
C TRP A 311 -19.34 5.06 -9.98
N GLN A 312 -19.08 5.80 -11.05
CA GLN A 312 -18.83 7.22 -11.02
C GLN A 312 -19.68 7.92 -12.08
N TYR A 313 -20.52 8.84 -11.63
CA TYR A 313 -21.33 9.70 -12.48
C TYR A 313 -21.10 11.16 -12.10
N GLN A 314 -20.43 11.90 -12.97
CA GLN A 314 -20.02 13.28 -12.73
C GLN A 314 -19.26 13.41 -11.39
N ARG A 315 -19.85 14.10 -10.42
CA ARG A 315 -19.28 14.33 -9.08
C ARG A 315 -19.64 13.23 -8.08
N PHE A 316 -20.61 12.37 -8.39
CA PHE A 316 -21.04 11.30 -7.50
C PHE A 316 -20.25 10.02 -7.79
N GLY A 317 -19.86 9.33 -6.72
CA GLY A 317 -19.32 7.97 -6.79
C GLY A 317 -20.09 7.05 -5.85
N LEU A 318 -20.11 5.77 -6.17
CA LEU A 318 -20.67 4.71 -5.35
C LEU A 318 -19.80 3.47 -5.50
N ARG A 319 -19.27 2.98 -4.38
CA ARG A 319 -18.66 1.66 -4.31
C ARG A 319 -19.50 0.73 -3.45
N MET A 320 -19.64 -0.51 -3.90
CA MET A 320 -20.30 -1.58 -3.16
C MET A 320 -19.49 -2.85 -3.35
N LEU A 321 -19.37 -3.65 -2.29
CA LEU A 321 -18.69 -4.94 -2.34
C LEU A 321 -19.33 -5.89 -1.34
N TYR A 322 -19.45 -7.15 -1.71
CA TYR A 322 -19.75 -8.26 -0.82
C TYR A 322 -18.73 -9.37 -1.06
N ALA A 323 -18.18 -9.94 0.01
CA ALA A 323 -17.24 -11.04 -0.04
C ALA A 323 -17.60 -12.10 1.01
N GLN A 324 -17.30 -13.36 0.70
CA GLN A 324 -17.49 -14.46 1.63
C GLN A 324 -16.48 -15.59 1.43
N TRP A 325 -16.30 -16.38 2.49
CA TRP A 325 -15.59 -17.64 2.49
C TRP A 325 -16.49 -18.75 3.03
N ASN A 326 -16.39 -19.94 2.41
CA ASN A 326 -16.90 -21.18 2.95
C ASN A 326 -15.71 -22.13 3.16
N LEU A 327 -15.48 -22.54 4.41
CA LEU A 327 -14.41 -23.48 4.79
C LEU A 327 -15.05 -24.80 5.22
N GLY A 328 -14.64 -25.91 4.63
CA GLY A 328 -15.23 -27.22 4.90
C GLY A 328 -14.60 -27.95 6.09
N GLY A 329 -15.41 -28.71 6.82
CA GLY A 329 -14.98 -29.67 7.84
C GLY A 329 -15.06 -29.17 9.28
N ASP A 330 -14.99 -30.10 10.22
CA ASP A 330 -15.27 -29.88 11.63
C ASP A 330 -14.35 -28.83 12.29
N GLY A 331 -13.12 -28.67 11.79
CA GLY A 331 -12.14 -27.72 12.35
C GLY A 331 -12.65 -26.27 12.31
N PRO A 332 -12.88 -25.70 11.11
CA PRO A 332 -13.53 -24.41 10.96
C PRO A 332 -14.89 -24.32 11.65
N GLU A 333 -15.75 -25.34 11.54
CA GLU A 333 -17.09 -25.37 12.16
C GLU A 333 -17.05 -25.21 13.68
N ASN A 334 -16.13 -25.89 14.36
CA ASN A 334 -15.98 -25.82 15.82
C ASN A 334 -15.63 -24.42 16.34
N VAL A 335 -15.09 -23.55 15.47
CA VAL A 335 -14.80 -22.15 15.79
C VAL A 335 -15.70 -21.18 15.04
N GLY A 336 -16.66 -21.65 14.25
CA GLY A 336 -17.55 -20.85 13.40
C GLY A 336 -16.89 -20.19 12.19
N ALA A 337 -15.66 -20.56 11.85
CA ALA A 337 -14.92 -20.02 10.71
C ALA A 337 -15.28 -20.71 9.38
N ASP A 338 -16.15 -21.72 9.43
CA ASP A 338 -16.76 -22.41 8.28
C ASP A 338 -17.53 -21.46 7.37
N TYR A 339 -18.01 -20.35 7.90
CA TYR A 339 -18.56 -19.25 7.11
C TYR A 339 -18.01 -17.90 7.59
N GLN A 340 -17.54 -17.09 6.64
CA GLN A 340 -17.06 -15.73 6.89
C GLN A 340 -17.62 -14.82 5.81
N TYR A 341 -18.05 -13.61 6.18
CA TYR A 341 -18.59 -12.68 5.19
C TYR A 341 -18.30 -11.23 5.57
N GLY A 342 -18.40 -10.36 4.58
CA GLY A 342 -18.47 -8.92 4.82
C GLY A 342 -18.93 -8.16 3.60
N TRP A 343 -19.48 -6.98 3.83
CA TRP A 343 -19.92 -6.08 2.79
C TRP A 343 -19.82 -4.63 3.20
N TYR A 344 -19.69 -3.75 2.22
CA TYR A 344 -19.77 -2.32 2.44
C TYR A 344 -20.49 -1.60 1.31
N ILE A 345 -20.96 -0.39 1.64
CA ILE A 345 -21.45 0.61 0.70
C ILE A 345 -20.77 1.94 1.00
N GLU A 346 -20.21 2.57 -0.03
CA GLU A 346 -19.43 3.82 0.06
C GLU A 346 -19.90 4.82 -0.99
N PRO A 347 -20.96 5.63 -0.71
CA PRO A 347 -21.24 6.83 -1.48
C PRO A 347 -20.13 7.88 -1.30
N SER A 348 -19.79 8.57 -2.39
CA SER A 348 -18.82 9.66 -2.40
C SER A 348 -19.27 10.83 -3.27
N TYR A 349 -18.76 12.03 -2.96
CA TYR A 349 -19.07 13.25 -3.68
C TYR A 349 -17.84 14.16 -3.85
N ARG A 350 -17.54 14.55 -5.08
CA ARG A 350 -16.51 15.54 -5.41
C ARG A 350 -17.05 16.96 -5.31
N LEU A 351 -16.83 17.58 -4.15
CA LEU A 351 -17.21 18.97 -3.89
C LEU A 351 -16.48 19.93 -4.84
N THR A 352 -15.18 19.69 -5.06
CA THR A 352 -14.37 20.39 -6.07
C THR A 352 -13.55 19.37 -6.87
N SER A 353 -12.70 19.82 -7.78
CA SER A 353 -11.72 18.94 -8.46
C SER A 353 -10.67 18.37 -7.51
N GLN A 354 -10.50 18.97 -6.32
CA GLN A 354 -9.48 18.60 -5.34
C GLN A 354 -10.08 18.11 -4.02
N ILE A 355 -11.36 18.34 -3.75
CA ILE A 355 -12.00 17.99 -2.48
C ILE A 355 -13.07 16.92 -2.71
N GLY A 356 -12.89 15.77 -2.09
CA GLY A 356 -13.83 14.66 -2.05
C GLY A 356 -14.40 14.47 -0.65
N LEU A 357 -15.66 14.04 -0.58
CA LEU A 357 -16.33 13.61 0.65
C LEU A 357 -16.77 12.17 0.47
N PHE A 358 -16.73 11.38 1.53
CA PHE A 358 -17.26 10.02 1.49
C PHE A 358 -17.95 9.65 2.81
N THR A 359 -18.83 8.67 2.72
CA THR A 359 -19.35 7.95 3.88
C THR A 359 -19.31 6.48 3.53
N ARG A 360 -18.89 5.63 4.46
CA ARG A 360 -18.81 4.20 4.24
C ARG A 360 -19.43 3.46 5.41
N TYR A 361 -20.39 2.59 5.12
CA TYR A 361 -20.90 1.64 6.10
C TYR A 361 -20.36 0.25 5.77
N ASN A 362 -19.81 -0.43 6.77
CA ASN A 362 -19.23 -1.76 6.68
C ASN A 362 -19.93 -2.68 7.68
N ALA A 363 -20.14 -3.93 7.29
CA ALA A 363 -20.50 -5.01 8.20
C ALA A 363 -19.72 -6.28 7.83
N TRP A 364 -19.15 -6.97 8.81
CA TRP A 364 -18.40 -8.20 8.57
C TRP A 364 -18.38 -9.10 9.79
N ASP A 365 -18.16 -10.38 9.53
CA ASP A 365 -17.99 -11.40 10.55
C ASP A 365 -17.08 -12.53 10.01
N ASN A 366 -15.96 -12.75 10.70
CA ASN A 366 -14.98 -13.78 10.36
C ASN A 366 -15.29 -15.12 11.04
N ARG A 367 -16.35 -15.21 11.86
CA ARG A 367 -16.78 -16.42 12.54
C ARG A 367 -18.31 -16.55 12.50
N ALA A 368 -18.88 -16.34 11.32
CA ALA A 368 -20.32 -16.28 11.09
C ALA A 368 -21.01 -17.65 10.95
N GLY A 369 -20.22 -18.73 10.98
CA GLY A 369 -20.70 -20.08 10.78
C GLY A 369 -21.29 -20.72 12.03
N SER A 370 -21.37 -22.05 12.00
CA SER A 370 -22.12 -22.81 13.00
C SER A 370 -21.47 -22.74 14.39
N GLY A 371 -22.30 -22.71 15.44
CA GLY A 371 -21.82 -22.84 16.83
C GLY A 371 -21.01 -21.65 17.37
N ALA A 372 -20.83 -20.56 16.61
CA ALA A 372 -20.14 -19.38 17.08
C ALA A 372 -20.97 -18.53 18.05
N SER A 373 -20.29 -17.97 19.05
CA SER A 373 -20.80 -16.79 19.73
C SER A 373 -20.88 -15.62 18.74
N PRO A 374 -21.89 -14.73 18.85
CA PRO A 374 -22.00 -13.55 18.00
C PRO A 374 -20.68 -12.76 17.97
N SER A 375 -20.10 -12.60 16.77
CA SER A 375 -18.80 -11.93 16.54
C SER A 375 -18.84 -10.85 15.46
N GLY A 376 -20.04 -10.48 15.02
CA GLY A 376 -20.28 -9.47 14.00
C GLY A 376 -19.71 -8.11 14.40
N LYS A 377 -19.28 -7.37 13.38
CA LYS A 377 -18.73 -6.02 13.52
C LYS A 377 -19.36 -5.10 12.50
N ARG A 378 -19.54 -3.84 12.90
CA ARG A 378 -20.09 -2.77 12.06
C ARG A 378 -19.20 -1.55 12.19
N GLN A 379 -19.00 -0.85 11.09
CA GLN A 379 -18.21 0.37 11.09
C GLN A 379 -18.80 1.41 10.16
N LEU A 380 -19.02 2.62 10.67
CA LEU A 380 -19.38 3.79 9.90
C LEU A 380 -18.20 4.76 9.86
N ASP A 381 -17.76 5.09 8.65
CA ASP A 381 -16.74 6.09 8.39
C ASP A 381 -17.39 7.30 7.69
N PHE A 382 -16.98 8.50 8.06
CA PHE A 382 -17.27 9.71 7.29
C PHE A 382 -16.02 10.57 7.21
N GLY A 383 -15.68 11.01 6.01
CA GLY A 383 -14.40 11.66 5.81
C GLY A 383 -14.33 12.60 4.61
N VAL A 384 -13.19 13.27 4.55
CA VAL A 384 -12.82 14.27 3.55
C VAL A 384 -11.44 13.96 3.01
N ASN A 385 -11.28 14.18 1.72
CA ASN A 385 -10.02 14.05 1.01
C ASN A 385 -9.71 15.37 0.33
N TRP A 386 -8.46 15.79 0.45
CA TRP A 386 -7.93 16.95 -0.26
C TRP A 386 -6.72 16.52 -1.10
N SER A 387 -6.84 16.69 -2.41
CA SER A 387 -5.82 16.36 -3.40
C SER A 387 -5.23 17.65 -3.97
N PRO A 388 -4.25 18.29 -3.29
CA PRO A 388 -3.61 19.51 -3.78
C PRO A 388 -2.89 19.30 -5.13
N HIS A 389 -2.47 18.07 -5.40
CA HIS A 389 -1.86 17.63 -6.64
C HIS A 389 -2.41 16.25 -7.03
N LYS A 390 -2.31 15.86 -8.32
CA LYS A 390 -2.80 14.55 -8.80
C LYS A 390 -2.12 13.34 -8.14
N GLN A 391 -0.93 13.54 -7.59
CA GLN A 391 -0.10 12.52 -6.95
C GLN A 391 0.05 12.75 -5.43
N VAL A 392 -0.74 13.66 -4.83
CA VAL A 392 -0.66 13.95 -3.39
C VAL A 392 -2.06 14.00 -2.83
N ILE A 393 -2.30 13.30 -1.73
CA ILE A 393 -3.58 13.27 -1.04
C ILE A 393 -3.41 13.48 0.46
N VAL A 394 -4.29 14.28 1.03
CA VAL A 394 -4.47 14.43 2.47
C VAL A 394 -5.87 13.94 2.81
N LYS A 395 -5.98 13.16 3.88
CA LYS A 395 -7.19 12.46 4.28
C LYS A 395 -7.51 12.72 5.73
N ALA A 396 -8.79 12.84 6.03
CA ALA A 396 -9.29 12.83 7.40
C ALA A 396 -10.62 12.10 7.43
N ASP A 397 -10.78 11.16 8.35
CA ASP A 397 -12.04 10.48 8.59
C ASP A 397 -12.31 10.28 10.08
N TYR A 398 -13.58 10.18 10.42
CA TYR A 398 -14.03 9.76 11.73
C TYR A 398 -14.68 8.39 11.62
N GLN A 399 -14.19 7.46 12.43
CA GLN A 399 -14.64 6.09 12.49
C GLN A 399 -15.54 5.89 13.73
N ILE A 400 -16.66 5.19 13.54
CA ILE A 400 -17.47 4.61 14.60
C ILE A 400 -17.54 3.12 14.37
N GLN A 401 -16.90 2.32 15.24
CA GLN A 401 -16.89 0.87 15.12
C GLN A 401 -17.56 0.21 16.33
N ASP A 402 -18.59 -0.58 16.05
CA ASP A 402 -19.31 -1.39 17.03
C ASP A 402 -19.02 -2.87 16.81
N ASN A 403 -18.58 -3.55 17.87
CA ASN A 403 -18.31 -4.98 17.88
C ASN A 403 -19.35 -5.67 18.77
N GLU A 404 -19.83 -6.86 18.39
CA GLU A 404 -20.86 -7.58 19.17
C GLU A 404 -20.43 -7.93 20.59
N ASN A 405 -19.12 -8.07 20.85
CA ASN A 405 -18.56 -8.25 22.19
C ASN A 405 -18.49 -6.94 23.02
N GLY A 406 -18.95 -5.81 22.49
CA GLY A 406 -18.94 -4.50 23.13
C GLY A 406 -17.60 -3.75 23.11
N GLN A 407 -16.54 -4.37 22.57
CA GLN A 407 -15.21 -3.77 22.49
C GLN A 407 -15.13 -2.80 21.31
N ASN A 408 -15.69 -1.62 21.45
CA ASN A 408 -15.88 -0.65 20.37
C ASN A 408 -14.68 0.30 20.22
N GLN A 409 -14.48 0.86 19.02
CA GLN A 409 -13.39 1.80 18.75
C GLN A 409 -13.88 2.99 17.90
N ASN A 410 -13.80 4.18 18.47
CA ASN A 410 -14.31 5.41 17.82
C ASN A 410 -13.27 6.51 17.84
N GLY A 411 -13.10 7.25 16.74
CA GLY A 411 -12.22 8.40 16.74
C GLY A 411 -11.80 8.87 15.37
N ILE A 412 -10.69 9.62 15.34
CA ILE A 412 -10.22 10.31 14.14
C ILE A 412 -9.01 9.58 13.56
N ASN A 413 -8.99 9.47 12.24
CA ASN A 413 -7.82 9.12 11.46
C ASN A 413 -7.42 10.30 10.58
N LEU A 414 -6.13 10.57 10.48
CA LEU A 414 -5.55 11.52 9.53
C LEU A 414 -4.48 10.81 8.70
N GLY A 415 -4.37 11.16 7.43
CA GLY A 415 -3.43 10.51 6.52
C GLY A 415 -2.86 11.50 5.51
N VAL A 416 -1.60 11.29 5.14
CA VAL A 416 -0.98 11.92 3.97
C VAL A 416 -0.40 10.82 3.11
N GLY A 417 -0.70 10.84 1.82
CA GLY A 417 -0.17 9.91 0.84
C GLY A 417 0.35 10.63 -0.39
N TYR A 418 1.33 10.04 -1.06
CA TYR A 418 1.89 10.57 -2.29
C TYR A 418 2.39 9.45 -3.20
N GLU A 419 2.46 9.74 -4.49
CA GLU A 419 3.01 8.88 -5.54
C GLU A 419 4.05 9.67 -6.34
N PHE A 420 5.05 9.02 -6.93
CA PHE A 420 6.08 9.69 -7.74
C PHE A 420 6.49 8.91 -8.98
#